data_AF-A0A2D6AFG6-F1
#
_entry.id   AF-A0A2D6AFG6-F1
#
_cell.length_a   1.000
_cell.length_b   1.000
_cell.length_c   1.000
_cell.angle_alpha   90.00
_cell.angle_beta   90.00
_cell.angle_gamma   90.00
#
_symmetry.space_group_name_H-M   'P 1'
#
loop_
_entity.id
_entity.type
_entity.pdbx_description
1 polymer ?
#
loop_
_entity_poly.entity_id
_entity_poly.type
_entity_poly.pdbx_seq_one_letter_code
_entity_poly.pdbx_strand_id
1 'polypeptide(L)'
;RRRILRQELRPAARAAGLADSLRTHDLRHTAISLLLNQGLPIPMVSSYVGHADPSVTLRVYAHAIPSTQHEVADAAQSLFGA
;
A
#
# COMPACT_ATOMS: atom_id res chain seq x y z
N ARG A 1 -0.72 20.79 -10.79
CA ARG A 1 -0.09 19.44 -10.91
C ARG A 1 1.17 19.41 -11.80
N ARG A 2 1.12 19.86 -13.06
CA ARG A 2 2.29 19.77 -13.99
C ARG A 2 3.55 20.51 -13.51
N ARG A 3 3.39 21.62 -12.79
CA ARG A 3 4.49 22.38 -12.19
C ARG A 3 5.27 21.56 -11.16
N ILE A 4 4.59 21.00 -10.16
CA ILE A 4 5.20 20.14 -9.12
C ILE A 4 5.90 18.92 -9.74
N LEU A 5 5.29 18.27 -10.73
CA LEU A 5 5.90 17.12 -11.41
C LEU A 5 7.22 17.50 -12.09
N ARG A 6 7.26 18.62 -12.82
CA ARG A 6 8.42 19.02 -13.60
C ARG A 6 9.51 19.69 -12.77
N GLN A 7 9.12 20.51 -11.80
CA GLN A 7 10.05 21.35 -11.03
C GLN A 7 10.60 20.64 -9.79
N GLU A 8 9.82 19.75 -9.17
CA GLU A 8 10.20 19.13 -7.90
C GLU A 8 10.44 17.62 -8.05
N LEU A 9 9.43 16.89 -8.53
CA LEU A 9 9.46 15.42 -8.51
C LEU A 9 10.50 14.84 -9.47
N ARG A 10 10.62 15.36 -10.69
CA ARG A 10 11.58 14.86 -11.68
C ARG A 10 13.03 15.10 -11.27
N PRO A 11 13.44 16.31 -10.86
CA PRO A 11 14.79 16.52 -10.34
C PRO A 11 15.10 15.61 -9.15
N ALA A 12 14.17 15.49 -8.20
CA ALA A 12 14.34 14.60 -7.04
C ALA A 12 14.46 13.12 -7.47
N ALA A 13 13.62 12.65 -8.40
CA ALA A 13 13.69 11.29 -8.93
C ALA A 13 15.04 11.01 -9.60
N ARG A 14 15.53 11.93 -10.43
CA ARG A 14 16.86 11.80 -11.07
C ARG A 14 18.00 11.77 -10.06
N ALA A 15 17.95 12.65 -9.06
CA ALA A 15 18.95 12.67 -7.99
C ALA A 15 18.95 11.36 -7.18
N ALA A 16 17.79 10.71 -7.04
CA ALA A 16 17.63 9.41 -6.38
C ALA A 16 17.85 8.20 -7.32
N GLY A 17 18.23 8.41 -8.59
CA GLY A 17 18.42 7.32 -9.56
C GLY A 17 17.13 6.61 -9.99
N LEU A 18 15.97 7.25 -9.80
CA LEU A 18 14.65 6.73 -10.16
C LEU A 18 14.24 7.16 -11.58
N ALA A 19 13.28 6.43 -12.16
CA ALA A 19 12.80 6.68 -13.51
C ALA A 19 12.10 8.05 -13.64
N ASP A 20 12.34 8.73 -14.77
CA ASP A 20 11.67 10.00 -15.12
C ASP A 20 10.16 9.87 -15.32
N SER A 21 9.68 8.65 -15.51
CA SER A 21 8.27 8.32 -15.64
C SER A 21 7.53 8.31 -14.30
N LEU A 22 8.23 8.42 -13.16
CA LEU A 22 7.65 8.46 -11.82
C LEU A 22 6.60 9.57 -11.70
N ARG A 23 5.43 9.20 -11.21
CA ARG A 23 4.28 10.08 -10.99
C ARG A 23 4.07 10.30 -9.51
N THR A 24 3.44 11.42 -9.15
CA THR A 24 3.00 11.68 -7.76
C THR A 24 2.09 10.58 -7.20
N HIS A 25 1.37 9.88 -8.08
CA HIS A 25 0.48 8.80 -7.69
C HIS A 25 1.24 7.53 -7.26
N ASP A 26 2.41 7.30 -7.83
CA ASP A 26 3.22 6.12 -7.53
C ASP A 26 3.72 6.19 -6.08
N LEU A 27 4.00 7.39 -5.57
CA LEU A 27 4.31 7.59 -4.15
C LEU A 27 3.16 7.15 -3.22
N ARG A 28 1.90 7.43 -3.62
CA ARG A 28 0.72 6.95 -2.87
C ARG A 28 0.63 5.43 -2.94
N HIS A 29 0.87 4.83 -4.11
CA HIS A 29 0.91 3.37 -4.24
C HIS A 29 1.96 2.76 -3.30
N THR A 30 3.19 3.27 -3.33
CA THR A 30 4.27 2.79 -2.47
C THR A 30 3.92 2.89 -0.99
N ALA A 31 3.36 4.03 -0.55
CA ALA A 31 2.95 4.19 0.85
C ALA A 31 1.90 3.15 1.27
N ILE A 32 0.87 2.93 0.46
CA ILE A 32 -0.19 1.95 0.76
C ILE A 32 0.39 0.53 0.82
N SER A 33 1.17 0.14 -0.18
CA SER A 33 1.78 -1.20 -0.22
C SER A 33 2.70 -1.44 0.98
N LEU A 34 3.52 -0.47 1.37
CA LEU A 34 4.40 -0.59 2.54
C LEU A 34 3.60 -0.73 3.84
N LEU A 35 2.56 0.08 4.05
CA LEU A 35 1.74 0.02 5.25
C LEU A 35 1.01 -1.33 5.38
N LEU A 36 0.45 -1.85 4.29
CA LEU A 36 -0.22 -3.14 4.27
C LEU A 36 0.78 -4.30 4.47
N ASN A 37 1.98 -4.19 3.91
CA ASN A 37 3.03 -5.19 4.10
C ASN A 37 3.55 -5.24 5.55
N GLN A 38 3.37 -4.16 6.33
CA GLN A 38 3.62 -4.14 7.78
C GLN A 38 2.45 -4.72 8.59
N GLY A 39 1.43 -5.29 7.94
CA GLY A 39 0.27 -5.88 8.60
C GLY A 39 -0.78 -4.88 9.08
N LEU A 40 -0.70 -3.61 8.65
CA LEU A 40 -1.70 -2.63 9.04
C LEU A 40 -3.06 -2.94 8.37
N PRO A 41 -4.17 -2.91 9.12
CA PRO A 41 -5.50 -3.19 8.58
C PRO A 41 -5.92 -2.25 7.43
N ILE A 42 -6.54 -2.83 6.40
CA ILE A 42 -7.03 -2.10 5.22
C ILE A 42 -7.90 -0.88 5.57
N PRO A 43 -8.87 -0.93 6.50
CA PRO A 43 -9.69 0.24 6.81
C PRO A 43 -8.87 1.41 7.35
N MET A 44 -7.83 1.14 8.16
CA MET A 44 -6.93 2.18 8.67
C MET A 44 -6.07 2.78 7.56
N VAL A 45 -5.46 1.94 6.72
CA VAL A 45 -4.64 2.42 5.60
C VAL A 45 -5.50 3.20 4.60
N SER A 46 -6.72 2.74 4.32
CA SER A 46 -7.70 3.41 3.46
C SER A 46 -8.09 4.80 3.98
N SER A 47 -8.40 4.90 5.28
CA SER A 47 -8.71 6.17 5.94
C SER A 47 -7.52 7.13 5.91
N TYR A 48 -6.31 6.64 6.21
CA TYR A 48 -5.07 7.42 6.20
C TYR A 48 -4.79 8.08 4.84
N VAL A 49 -5.02 7.35 3.74
CA VAL A 49 -4.78 7.88 2.39
C VAL A 49 -5.98 8.64 1.81
N GLY A 50 -7.09 8.70 2.55
CA GLY A 50 -8.30 9.46 2.22
C GLY A 50 -9.17 8.82 1.14
N HIS A 51 -9.22 7.48 1.05
CA HIS A 51 -10.19 6.82 0.18
C HIS A 51 -11.59 6.90 0.79
N ALA A 52 -12.55 7.39 0.00
CA ALA A 52 -13.96 7.44 0.41
C ALA A 52 -14.59 6.04 0.55
N ASP A 53 -14.06 5.06 -0.20
CA ASP A 53 -14.50 3.66 -0.16
C ASP A 53 -13.29 2.73 0.11
N PRO A 54 -13.26 2.03 1.27
CA PRO A 54 -12.24 1.04 1.58
C PRO A 54 -12.13 -0.11 0.58
N SER A 55 -13.18 -0.41 -0.18
CA SER A 55 -13.16 -1.44 -1.22
C SER A 55 -12.11 -1.14 -2.29
N VAL A 56 -11.80 0.14 -2.54
CA VAL A 56 -10.74 0.55 -3.48
C VAL A 56 -9.39 0.08 -2.98
N THR A 57 -9.09 0.29 -1.69
CA THR A 57 -7.83 -0.15 -1.09
C THR A 57 -7.73 -1.67 -1.11
N LEU A 58 -8.79 -2.36 -0.70
CA LEU A 58 -8.82 -3.82 -0.72
C LEU A 58 -8.57 -4.36 -2.14
N ARG A 59 -9.37 -3.91 -3.12
CA ARG A 59 -9.31 -4.42 -4.49
C ARG A 59 -7.95 -4.19 -5.15
N VAL A 60 -7.31 -3.04 -4.92
CA VAL A 60 -6.05 -2.69 -5.58
C VAL A 60 -4.84 -3.28 -4.85
N TYR A 61 -4.86 -3.36 -3.52
CA TYR A 61 -3.66 -3.63 -2.73
C TYR A 61 -3.71 -4.88 -1.85
N ALA A 62 -4.74 -5.73 -1.95
CA ALA A 62 -4.80 -6.99 -1.21
C ALA A 62 -3.55 -7.87 -1.39
N HIS A 63 -2.90 -7.79 -2.56
CA HIS A 63 -1.66 -8.50 -2.86
C HIS A 63 -0.45 -8.09 -2.00
N ALA A 64 -0.49 -6.90 -1.38
CA ALA A 64 0.57 -6.40 -0.51
C ALA A 64 0.42 -6.85 0.95
N ILE A 65 -0.67 -7.55 1.28
CA ILE A 65 -0.90 -8.10 2.61
C ILE A 65 -0.09 -9.40 2.73
N PRO A 66 0.70 -9.58 3.81
CA PRO A 66 1.41 -10.83 4.04
C PRO A 66 0.45 -12.03 4.00
N SER A 67 0.87 -13.13 3.37
CA SER A 67 0.05 -14.34 3.35
C SER A 67 -0.02 -14.94 4.75
N THR A 68 -1.21 -14.91 5.35
CA THR A 68 -1.47 -15.47 6.68
C THR A 68 -2.26 -16.77 6.61
N GLN A 69 -2.35 -17.43 5.44
CA GLN A 69 -3.20 -18.62 5.29
C GLN A 69 -2.87 -19.74 6.28
N HIS A 70 -1.57 -20.00 6.51
CA HIS A 70 -1.15 -20.96 7.53
C HIS A 70 -1.46 -20.46 8.95
N GLU A 71 -1.22 -19.17 9.25
CA GLU A 71 -1.52 -18.59 10.56
C GLU A 71 -3.01 -18.65 10.89
N VAL A 72 -3.88 -18.44 9.89
CA VAL A 72 -5.34 -18.56 10.03
C VAL A 72 -5.74 -20.01 10.30
N ALA A 73 -5.13 -20.97 9.61
CA ALA A 73 -5.38 -22.39 9.83
C ALA A 73 -4.92 -22.82 11.24
N ASP A 74 -3.73 -22.41 11.67
CA ASP A 74 -3.19 -22.70 12.98
C ASP A 74 -4.04 -22.09 14.10
N ALA A 75 -4.46 -20.83 13.93
CA ALA A 75 -5.36 -20.16 14.87
C ALA A 75 -6.72 -20.87 14.97
N ALA A 76 -7.28 -21.30 13.83
CA ALA A 76 -8.54 -22.06 13.81
C ALA A 76 -8.41 -23.41 14.51
N GLN A 77 -7.33 -24.15 14.28
CA GLN A 77 -7.06 -25.41 14.98
C GLN A 77 -6.91 -25.20 16.49
N SER A 78 -6.23 -24.13 16.92
CA SER A 78 -6.09 -23.83 18.36
C SER A 78 -7.40 -23.44 19.05
N LEU A 79 -8.32 -22.79 18.32
CA LEU A 79 -9.59 -22.32 18.90
C LEU A 79 -10.68 -23.38 18.85
N PHE A 80 -10.70 -24.22 17.81
CA PHE A 80 -11.80 -25.14 17.52
C PHE A 80 -11.38 -26.62 17.47
N GLY A 81 -10.08 -26.92 17.59
CA GLY A 81 -9.57 -28.28 17.68
C GLY A 81 -9.77 -28.85 19.08
N ALA A 82 -10.49 -29.98 19.17
CA ALA A 82 -10.69 -30.76 20.39
C ALA A 82 -9.41 -31.52 20.80
#